data_AF-A0A2A4VWQ0-F1
#
_entry.id   AF-A0A2A4VWQ0-F1
#
_cell.length_a   1.000
_cell.length_b   1.000
_cell.length_c   1.000
_cell.angle_alpha   90.00
_cell.angle_beta   90.00
_cell.angle_gamma   90.00
#
_symmetry.space_group_name_H-M   'P 1'
#
loop_
_entity.id
_entity.type
_entity.pdbx_description
1 polymer ?
#
loop_
_entity_poly.entity_id
_entity_poly.type
_entity_poly.pdbx_seq_one_letter_code
_entity_poly.pdbx_strand_id
1 'polypeptide(L)'
;MIISLLKTLRQLIGYLAVGSLLNTNVGYLILSMLPFIKVNKYCFTVWLWFDVFICTVCHGTNGRSISGWTGQWQGSIKRYYYQALLINWIFEKLGDKPNHCQRVYFNELKKGYV
;
A
#
# COMPACT_ATOMS: atom_id res chain seq x y z
N MET A 1 -19.94 15.37 6.75
CA MET A 1 -20.53 14.03 6.60
C MET A 1 -20.44 13.50 5.16
N ILE A 2 -20.98 14.23 4.17
CA ILE A 2 -20.99 13.82 2.75
C ILE A 2 -19.57 13.58 2.19
N ILE A 3 -18.62 14.47 2.45
CA ILE A 3 -17.23 14.32 1.98
C ILE A 3 -16.57 13.05 2.53
N SER A 4 -16.78 12.74 3.81
CA SER A 4 -16.25 11.53 4.44
C SER A 4 -16.88 10.27 3.84
N LEU A 5 -18.19 10.31 3.56
CA LEU A 5 -18.90 9.21 2.90
C LEU A 5 -18.33 8.94 1.49
N LEU A 6 -18.12 9.99 0.69
CA LEU A 6 -17.54 9.87 -0.65
C LEU A 6 -16.12 9.30 -0.61
N LYS A 7 -15.29 9.72 0.35
CA LYS A 7 -13.94 9.15 0.55
C LYS A 7 -14.00 7.67 0.89
N THR A 8 -14.92 7.26 1.76
CA THR A 8 -15.12 5.86 2.13
C THR A 8 -15.61 5.04 0.94
N LEU A 9 -16.57 5.55 0.16
CA LEU A 9 -17.07 4.89 -1.05
C LEU A 9 -15.96 4.72 -2.08
N ARG A 10 -15.14 5.75 -2.32
CA ARG A 10 -13.97 5.64 -3.21
C ARG A 10 -13.01 4.56 -2.75
N GLN A 11 -12.69 4.52 -1.45
CA GLN A 11 -11.81 3.50 -0.89
C GLN A 11 -12.39 2.10 -1.11
N LEU A 12 -13.68 1.91 -0.79
CA LEU A 12 -14.36 0.63 -0.94
C LEU A 12 -14.38 0.17 -2.41
N ILE A 13 -14.84 1.03 -3.32
CA ILE A 13 -14.90 0.74 -4.76
C ILE A 13 -13.49 0.46 -5.30
N GLY A 14 -12.50 1.25 -4.90
CA GLY A 14 -11.11 1.06 -5.31
C GLY A 14 -10.56 -0.30 -4.88
N TYR A 15 -10.75 -0.68 -3.61
CA TYR A 15 -10.30 -2.00 -3.13
C TYR A 15 -11.06 -3.16 -3.76
N LEU A 16 -12.37 -3.01 -4.02
CA LEU A 16 -13.14 -4.02 -4.74
C LEU A 16 -12.65 -4.18 -6.18
N ALA A 17 -12.40 -3.08 -6.90
CA ALA A 17 -11.89 -3.11 -8.26
C ALA A 17 -10.50 -3.77 -8.33
N VAL A 18 -9.61 -3.45 -7.39
CA VAL A 18 -8.28 -4.09 -7.28
C VAL A 18 -8.41 -5.58 -6.97
N GLY A 19 -9.31 -5.96 -6.04
CA GLY A 19 -9.59 -7.36 -5.74
C GLY A 19 -10.11 -8.13 -6.95
N SER A 20 -11.02 -7.54 -7.73
CA SER A 20 -11.52 -8.11 -8.98
C SER A 20 -10.42 -8.23 -10.04
N LEU A 21 -9.53 -7.23 -10.16
CA LEU A 21 -8.40 -7.28 -11.08
C LEU A 21 -7.46 -8.45 -10.74
N LEU A 22 -7.22 -8.70 -9.46
CA LEU A 22 -6.37 -9.81 -9.00
C LEU A 22 -6.94 -11.20 -9.33
N ASN A 23 -8.24 -11.30 -9.63
CA ASN A 23 -8.89 -12.54 -10.11
C ASN A 23 -8.86 -12.72 -11.64
N THR A 24 -8.19 -11.82 -12.37
CA THR A 24 -8.01 -11.95 -13.82
C THR A 24 -6.67 -12.60 -14.16
N ASN A 25 -6.47 -12.99 -15.42
CA ASN A 25 -5.17 -13.49 -15.91
C ASN A 25 -4.02 -12.49 -15.66
N VAL A 26 -4.29 -11.18 -15.78
CA VAL A 26 -3.33 -10.12 -15.45
C VAL A 26 -3.03 -10.11 -13.96
N GLY A 27 -4.07 -10.29 -13.12
CA GLY A 27 -3.95 -10.45 -11.68
C GLY A 27 -3.03 -11.60 -11.30
N TYR A 28 -3.24 -12.79 -11.88
CA TYR A 28 -2.39 -13.96 -11.64
C TYR A 28 -0.95 -13.75 -12.09
N LEU A 29 -0.72 -13.04 -13.20
CA LEU A 29 0.63 -12.66 -13.62
C LEU A 29 1.31 -11.79 -12.54
N ILE A 30 0.64 -10.76 -12.03
CA ILE A 30 1.17 -9.90 -10.96
C ILE A 30 1.44 -10.72 -9.69
N LEU A 31 0.49 -11.57 -9.28
CA LEU A 31 0.62 -12.46 -8.11
C LEU A 31 1.79 -13.42 -8.23
N SER A 32 2.03 -13.98 -9.41
CA SER A 32 3.15 -14.90 -9.66
C SER A 32 4.53 -14.25 -9.44
N MET A 33 4.63 -12.92 -9.50
CA MET A 33 5.87 -12.19 -9.26
C MET A 33 6.19 -12.01 -7.76
N LEU A 34 5.21 -12.20 -6.87
CA LEU A 34 5.35 -11.92 -5.43
C LEU A 34 6.49 -12.71 -4.76
N PRO A 35 6.70 -14.00 -5.02
CA PRO A 35 7.81 -14.75 -4.42
C PRO A 35 9.20 -14.24 -4.82
N PHE A 36 9.30 -13.54 -5.97
CA PHE A 36 10.57 -13.13 -6.57
C PHE A 36 10.98 -11.70 -6.22
N ILE A 37 10.18 -10.94 -5.47
CA ILE A 37 10.44 -9.51 -5.18
C ILE A 37 11.78 -9.26 -4.46
N LYS A 38 12.32 -10.24 -3.73
CA LYS A 38 13.61 -10.11 -3.04
C LYS A 38 14.82 -10.29 -3.94
N VAL A 39 14.68 -11.10 -4.99
CA VAL A 39 15.79 -11.53 -5.85
C VAL A 39 15.75 -10.86 -7.22
N ASN A 40 14.58 -10.39 -7.65
CA ASN A 40 14.37 -9.80 -8.95
C ASN A 40 13.88 -8.35 -8.82
N LYS A 41 14.74 -7.41 -9.24
CA LYS A 41 14.45 -5.97 -9.20
C LYS A 41 13.24 -5.58 -10.07
N TYR A 42 13.01 -6.28 -11.18
CA TYR A 42 11.84 -6.04 -12.03
C TYR A 42 10.55 -6.41 -11.29
N CYS A 43 10.49 -7.60 -10.68
CA CYS A 43 9.33 -8.03 -9.88
C CYS A 43 9.05 -7.06 -8.73
N PHE A 44 10.10 -6.62 -8.01
CA PHE A 44 9.98 -5.60 -6.97
C PHE A 44 9.40 -4.29 -7.53
N THR A 45 9.91 -3.83 -8.67
CA THR A 45 9.47 -2.58 -9.30
C THR A 45 8.01 -2.64 -9.70
N VAL A 46 7.58 -3.74 -10.34
CA VAL A 46 6.17 -3.96 -10.72
C VAL A 46 5.26 -3.93 -9.48
N TRP A 47 5.64 -4.63 -8.42
CA TRP A 47 4.86 -4.65 -7.17
C TRP A 47 4.81 -3.29 -6.48
N LEU A 48 5.90 -2.54 -6.48
CA LEU A 48 5.94 -1.18 -5.95
C LEU A 48 5.02 -0.25 -6.75
N TRP A 49 5.04 -0.34 -8.08
CA TRP A 49 4.17 0.46 -8.95
C TRP A 49 2.70 0.12 -8.73
N PHE A 50 2.40 -1.18 -8.54
CA PHE A 50 1.06 -1.63 -8.25
C PHE A 50 0.56 -1.13 -6.89
N ASP A 51 1.39 -1.17 -5.85
CA ASP A 51 1.08 -0.60 -4.53
C ASP A 51 0.81 0.91 -4.60
N VAL A 52 1.66 1.67 -5.32
CA VAL A 52 1.48 3.11 -5.54
C VAL A 52 0.19 3.40 -6.31
N PHE A 53 -0.12 2.60 -7.34
CA PHE A 53 -1.36 2.71 -8.10
C PHE A 53 -2.59 2.48 -7.22
N ILE A 54 -2.61 1.41 -6.42
CA ILE A 54 -3.71 1.11 -5.49
C ILE A 54 -3.90 2.26 -4.51
N CYS A 55 -2.81 2.76 -3.92
CA CYS A 55 -2.86 3.86 -2.97
C CYS A 55 -3.42 5.13 -3.63
N THR A 56 -2.99 5.44 -4.85
CA THR A 56 -3.46 6.57 -5.64
C THR A 56 -4.97 6.48 -5.89
N VAL A 57 -5.48 5.33 -6.35
CA VAL A 57 -6.91 5.14 -6.64
C VAL A 57 -7.75 5.20 -5.36
N CYS A 58 -7.35 4.48 -4.31
CA CYS A 58 -8.15 4.38 -3.08
C CYS A 58 -8.11 5.68 -2.25
N HIS A 59 -6.93 6.30 -2.14
CA HIS A 59 -6.70 7.42 -1.21
C HIS A 59 -6.55 8.78 -1.91
N GLY A 60 -6.44 8.82 -3.23
CA GLY A 60 -6.25 10.06 -3.99
C GLY A 60 -4.88 10.69 -3.73
N THR A 61 -3.85 9.86 -3.58
CA THR A 61 -2.47 10.29 -3.37
C THR A 61 -1.73 10.44 -4.69
N ASN A 62 -0.52 11.04 -4.67
CA ASN A 62 0.36 11.09 -5.83
C ASN A 62 1.73 10.49 -5.47
N GLY A 63 2.09 9.37 -6.07
CA GLY A 63 3.39 8.72 -5.86
C GLY A 63 3.57 8.01 -4.52
N ARG A 64 2.51 7.87 -3.71
CA ARG A 64 2.56 7.25 -2.39
C ARG A 64 2.18 5.79 -2.40
N SER A 65 2.78 5.03 -1.49
CA SER A 65 2.51 3.61 -1.22
C SER A 65 1.45 3.42 -0.13
N ILE A 66 0.85 2.23 -0.02
CA ILE A 66 -0.07 1.92 1.08
C ILE A 66 0.66 1.94 2.43
N SER A 67 1.89 1.43 2.49
CA SER A 67 2.72 1.47 3.71
C SER A 67 3.00 2.91 4.16
N GLY A 68 3.34 3.81 3.23
CA GLY A 68 3.59 5.22 3.53
C GLY A 68 2.34 5.98 3.96
N TRP A 69 1.19 5.70 3.31
CA TRP A 69 -0.10 6.24 3.75
C TRP A 69 -0.47 5.77 5.16
N THR A 70 -0.33 4.48 5.41
CA THR A 70 -0.57 3.87 6.73
C THR A 70 0.34 4.49 7.79
N GLY A 71 1.63 4.66 7.47
CA GLY A 71 2.62 5.25 8.37
C GLY A 71 2.33 6.69 8.79
N GLN A 72 1.73 7.48 7.91
CA GLN A 72 1.29 8.84 8.26
C GLN A 72 0.13 8.84 9.25
N TRP A 73 -0.88 8.00 9.02
CA TRP A 73 -2.15 8.09 9.74
C TRP A 73 -2.26 7.17 10.96
N GLN A 74 -1.32 6.24 11.15
CA GLN A 74 -1.34 5.27 12.26
C GLN A 74 -1.44 5.92 13.65
N GLY A 75 -0.90 7.13 13.86
CA GLY A 75 -0.93 7.82 15.16
C GLY A 75 -2.24 8.56 15.45
N SER A 76 -3.05 8.85 14.42
CA SER A 76 -4.26 9.67 14.54
C SER A 76 -5.55 8.92 14.24
N ILE A 77 -5.49 7.78 13.53
CA ILE A 77 -6.67 7.04 13.09
C ILE A 77 -6.49 5.54 13.40
N LYS A 78 -7.34 5.00 14.29
CA LYS A 78 -7.26 3.61 14.80
C LYS A 78 -7.15 2.54 13.71
N ARG A 79 -7.88 2.67 12.58
CA ARG A 79 -7.81 1.67 11.51
C ARG A 79 -6.40 1.52 10.92
N TYR A 80 -5.67 2.63 10.80
CA TYR A 80 -4.30 2.62 10.28
C TYR A 80 -3.29 2.15 11.32
N TYR A 81 -3.60 2.29 12.61
CA TYR A 81 -2.80 1.66 13.67
C TYR A 81 -2.79 0.12 13.53
N TYR A 82 -3.98 -0.50 13.44
CA TYR A 82 -4.05 -1.96 13.27
C TYR A 82 -3.47 -2.42 11.93
N GLN A 83 -3.69 -1.65 10.86
CA GLN A 83 -3.07 -1.92 9.56
C GLN A 83 -1.53 -1.85 9.65
N ALA A 84 -0.98 -0.88 10.36
CA ALA A 84 0.46 -0.76 10.57
C ALA A 84 1.03 -1.96 11.34
N LEU A 85 0.35 -2.42 12.39
CA LEU A 85 0.79 -3.60 13.15
C LEU A 85 0.91 -4.83 12.24
N LEU A 86 -0.11 -5.10 11.43
CA LEU A 86 -0.10 -6.23 10.52
C LEU A 86 1.00 -6.09 9.45
N ILE A 87 1.10 -4.94 8.78
CA ILE A 87 2.09 -4.72 7.73
C ILE A 87 3.50 -4.81 8.31
N ASN A 88 3.79 -4.12 9.41
CA ASN A 88 5.10 -4.16 10.05
C ASN A 88 5.49 -5.59 10.43
N TRP A 89 4.56 -6.35 11.02
CA TRP A 89 4.79 -7.75 11.37
C TRP A 89 5.11 -8.62 10.15
N ILE A 90 4.35 -8.50 9.05
CA ILE A 90 4.60 -9.25 7.81
C ILE A 90 5.99 -8.90 7.24
N PHE A 91 6.31 -7.61 7.12
CA PHE A 91 7.58 -7.17 6.55
C PHE A 91 8.78 -7.57 7.42
N GLU A 92 8.67 -7.51 8.74
CA GLU A 92 9.69 -8.01 9.67
C GLU A 92 9.91 -9.52 9.51
N LYS A 93 8.83 -10.31 9.35
CA LYS A 93 8.94 -11.75 9.03
C LYS A 93 9.60 -12.01 7.68
N LEU A 94 9.49 -11.08 6.75
CA LEU A 94 10.18 -11.11 5.46
C LEU A 94 11.59 -10.50 5.53
N GLY A 95 12.12 -10.20 6.72
CA GLY A 95 13.51 -9.75 6.91
C GLY A 95 13.72 -8.24 6.74
N ASP A 96 12.65 -7.44 6.74
CA ASP A 96 12.75 -6.00 6.84
C ASP A 96 12.96 -5.55 8.30
N LYS A 97 13.35 -4.29 8.50
CA LYS A 97 13.57 -3.69 9.83
C LYS A 97 12.25 -3.32 10.52
N PRO A 98 12.24 -3.11 11.85
CA PRO A 98 11.04 -2.75 12.61
C PRO A 98 10.47 -1.36 12.30
N ASN A 99 9.14 -1.22 12.29
CA ASN A 99 8.41 0.01 11.92
C ASN A 99 8.48 0.36 10.42
N HIS A 100 8.30 -0.63 9.55
CA HIS A 100 8.28 -0.46 8.09
C HIS A 100 7.44 0.74 7.63
N CYS A 101 6.14 0.80 8.01
CA CYS A 101 5.23 1.85 7.58
C CYS A 101 5.73 3.26 7.93
N GLN A 102 6.28 3.44 9.14
CA GLN A 102 6.78 4.74 9.59
C GLN A 102 8.03 5.16 8.81
N ARG A 103 8.95 4.22 8.54
CA ARG A 103 10.13 4.50 7.70
C ARG A 103 9.74 4.86 6.27
N VAL A 104 8.78 4.14 5.69
CA VAL A 104 8.28 4.43 4.35
C VAL A 104 7.64 5.81 4.29
N TYR A 105 6.83 6.18 5.29
CA TYR A 105 6.28 7.52 5.42
C TYR A 105 7.38 8.60 5.43
N PHE A 106 8.42 8.46 6.27
CA PHE A 106 9.51 9.43 6.29
C PHE A 106 10.31 9.49 5.00
N ASN A 107 10.46 8.36 4.29
CA ASN A 107 11.11 8.34 2.98
C ASN A 107 10.27 9.07 1.92
N GLU A 108 8.95 8.87 1.91
CA GLU A 108 8.03 9.58 1.01
C GLU A 108 7.97 11.08 1.31
N LEU A 109 7.99 11.46 2.58
CA LEU A 109 8.08 12.86 3.01
C LEU A 109 9.35 13.53 2.46
N LYS A 110 10.50 12.85 2.54
CA LYS A 110 11.77 13.35 1.97
C LYS A 110 11.75 13.49 0.45
N LYS A 111 10.88 12.74 -0.24
CA LYS A 111 10.70 12.81 -1.70
C LYS A 111 9.67 13.87 -2.12
N GLY A 112 8.99 14.53 -1.18
CA GLY A 112 7.96 15.52 -1.46
C GLY A 112 6.62 14.92 -1.90
N TYR A 113 6.33 13.67 -1.54
CA TYR A 113 5.06 13.02 -1.89
C TYR A 113 3.94 13.27 -0.87
N VAL A 114 4.27 13.84 0.29
CA VAL A 114 3.34 14.15 1.39
C VAL A 114 3.21 15.64 1.56
#